data_AF-A0A7K0X8N1-F1
#
_entry.id   AF-A0A7K0X8N1-F1
#
_cell.length_a   1.000
_cell.length_b   1.000
_cell.length_c   1.000
_cell.angle_alpha   90.00
_cell.angle_beta   90.00
_cell.angle_gamma   90.00
#
_symmetry.space_group_name_H-M   'P 1'
#
loop_
_entity.id
_entity.type
_entity.pdbx_description
1 polymer ?
#
loop_
_entity_poly.entity_id
_entity_poly.type
_entity_poly.pdbx_seq_one_letter_code
_entity_poly.pdbx_strand_id
1 'polypeptide(L)'
;VSDDLVLGGVNEGWGVAMATTSSERGLTLRSPGRFCAAADRLVDLWKRQNAAGEHAERVAAMRDDVAQSWMEAEAYRLATLADVTGLVNGVSQGARSSLTKIFWSELDVNLNETALRLLGPAAELIETSPDAVDGGAWMKGFEFALSGPIYAGTNEIQRNVVAERVLGLPRK
;
A
#
# COMPACT_ATOMS: atom_id res chain seq x y z
N VAL A 1 -33.01 8.21 -11.91
CA VAL A 1 -32.11 8.67 -13.01
C VAL A 1 -32.68 8.16 -14.32
N SER A 2 -32.47 8.88 -15.42
CA SER A 2 -33.00 8.55 -16.75
C SER A 2 -32.15 7.49 -17.47
N ASP A 3 -32.73 6.78 -18.43
CA ASP A 3 -32.11 5.63 -19.12
C ASP A 3 -30.92 6.03 -20.02
N ASP A 4 -30.86 7.29 -20.45
CA ASP A 4 -29.73 7.88 -21.19
C ASP A 4 -28.45 8.00 -20.36
N LEU A 5 -28.54 7.82 -19.03
CA LEU A 5 -27.39 7.79 -18.12
C LEU A 5 -26.87 6.38 -17.84
N VAL A 6 -27.42 5.35 -18.50
CA VAL A 6 -26.94 3.96 -18.36
C VAL A 6 -25.56 3.83 -19.04
N LEU A 7 -24.57 3.38 -18.27
CA LEU A 7 -23.25 3.05 -18.78
C LEU A 7 -23.22 1.59 -19.25
N GLY A 8 -22.94 1.38 -20.54
CA GLY A 8 -23.04 0.07 -21.18
C GLY A 8 -24.48 -0.28 -21.56
N GLY A 9 -24.81 -1.58 -21.61
CA GLY A 9 -26.19 -2.06 -21.78
C GLY A 9 -26.88 -2.35 -20.45
N VAL A 10 -28.21 -2.46 -20.47
CA VAL A 10 -28.97 -2.99 -19.34
C VAL A 10 -28.44 -4.40 -19.01
N ASN A 11 -28.13 -4.65 -17.73
CA ASN A 11 -27.47 -5.86 -17.21
C ASN A 11 -25.96 -6.01 -17.49
N GLU A 12 -25.31 -5.06 -18.18
CA GLU A 12 -23.86 -5.09 -18.47
C GLU A 12 -23.01 -4.36 -17.42
N GLY A 13 -23.63 -3.89 -16.33
CA GLY A 13 -22.96 -3.05 -15.32
C GLY A 13 -21.78 -3.73 -14.61
N TRP A 14 -21.79 -5.06 -14.51
CA TRP A 14 -20.67 -5.81 -13.92
C TRP A 14 -19.39 -5.67 -14.76
N GLY A 15 -19.50 -5.78 -16.08
CA GLY A 15 -18.36 -5.63 -16.99
C GLY A 15 -17.76 -4.23 -16.89
N VAL A 16 -18.63 -3.21 -16.84
CA VAL A 16 -18.23 -1.81 -16.65
C VAL A 16 -17.49 -1.61 -15.32
N ALA A 17 -18.07 -2.07 -14.21
CA ALA A 17 -17.45 -1.95 -12.88
C ALA A 17 -16.09 -2.67 -12.78
N MET A 18 -15.97 -3.85 -13.40
CA MET A 18 -14.72 -4.62 -13.41
C MET A 18 -13.63 -3.96 -14.25
N ALA A 19 -13.99 -3.30 -15.36
CA ALA A 19 -13.04 -2.54 -16.18
C ALA A 19 -12.47 -1.34 -15.39
N THR A 20 -13.33 -0.56 -14.73
CA THR A 20 -12.92 0.58 -13.90
C THR A 20 -12.00 0.14 -12.76
N THR A 21 -12.44 -0.85 -11.96
CA THR A 21 -11.66 -1.30 -10.80
C THR A 21 -10.31 -1.93 -11.17
N SER A 22 -10.22 -2.60 -12.32
CA SER A 22 -8.93 -3.12 -12.80
C SER A 22 -7.98 -2.00 -13.26
N SER A 23 -8.52 -0.91 -13.82
CA SER A 23 -7.73 0.27 -14.20
C SER A 23 -7.20 1.02 -12.97
N GLU A 24 -8.05 1.24 -11.95
CA GLU A 24 -7.68 1.96 -10.74
C GLU A 24 -6.64 1.21 -9.89
N ARG A 25 -6.79 -0.12 -9.72
CA ARG A 25 -5.82 -0.95 -8.95
C ARG A 25 -4.41 -1.00 -9.54
N GLY A 26 -4.26 -0.61 -10.80
CA GLY A 26 -2.96 -0.50 -11.47
C GLY A 26 -2.18 0.72 -11.00
N LEU A 27 -1.78 1.57 -11.95
CA LEU A 27 -0.78 2.61 -11.71
C LEU A 27 -1.30 3.86 -10.99
N THR A 28 -2.62 4.06 -10.88
CA THR A 28 -3.18 5.38 -10.53
C THR A 28 -3.63 5.51 -9.08
N LEU A 29 -4.12 4.44 -8.44
CA LEU A 29 -4.74 4.56 -7.10
C LEU A 29 -3.72 4.84 -5.99
N ARG A 30 -2.52 4.27 -6.07
CA ARG A 30 -1.50 4.35 -5.02
C ARG A 30 -0.09 4.47 -5.62
N SER A 31 0.26 5.67 -6.06
CA SER A 31 1.58 5.94 -6.68
C SER A 31 2.76 5.48 -5.80
N PRO A 32 3.81 4.84 -6.38
CA PRO A 32 4.96 4.37 -5.62
C PRO A 32 5.73 5.50 -4.92
N GLY A 33 5.71 6.72 -5.47
CA GLY A 33 6.38 7.86 -4.86
C GLY A 33 5.88 8.17 -3.44
N ARG A 34 4.62 7.87 -3.13
CA ARG A 34 4.06 7.99 -1.78
C ARG A 34 4.77 7.05 -0.80
N PHE A 35 5.05 5.82 -1.22
CA PHE A 35 5.68 4.79 -0.40
C PHE A 35 7.17 5.04 -0.24
N CYS A 36 7.86 5.45 -1.31
CA CYS A 36 9.27 5.87 -1.21
C CYS A 36 9.41 7.04 -0.21
N ALA A 37 8.57 8.07 -0.33
CA ALA A 37 8.60 9.20 0.59
C ALA A 37 8.26 8.79 2.04
N ALA A 38 7.36 7.83 2.24
CA ALA A 38 7.06 7.30 3.57
C ALA A 38 8.21 6.47 4.14
N ALA A 39 8.86 5.66 3.31
CA ALA A 39 10.01 4.87 3.71
C ALA A 39 11.21 5.76 4.05
N ASP A 40 11.47 6.82 3.30
CA ASP A 40 12.51 7.80 3.62
C ASP A 40 12.24 8.47 4.98
N ARG A 41 10.98 8.87 5.24
CA ARG A 41 10.59 9.38 6.57
C ARG A 41 10.76 8.35 7.68
N LEU A 42 10.50 7.08 7.41
CA LEU A 42 10.70 5.99 8.38
C LEU A 42 12.18 5.78 8.70
N VAL A 43 13.05 5.82 7.67
CA VAL A 43 14.50 5.77 7.84
C VAL A 43 14.99 6.95 8.68
N ASP A 44 14.49 8.15 8.41
CA ASP A 44 14.86 9.35 9.18
C ASP A 44 14.31 9.32 10.61
N LEU A 45 13.11 8.76 10.83
CA LEU A 45 12.59 8.49 12.17
C LEU A 45 13.52 7.54 12.94
N TRP A 46 13.91 6.42 12.33
CA TRP A 46 14.83 5.48 12.95
C TRP A 46 16.17 6.13 13.33
N LYS A 47 16.76 6.93 12.42
CA LYS A 47 18.01 7.65 12.69
C LYS A 47 17.88 8.60 13.88
N ARG A 48 16.78 9.37 13.96
CA ARG A 48 16.50 10.30 15.07
C ARG A 48 16.35 9.56 16.40
N GLN A 49 15.56 8.49 16.42
CA GLN A 49 15.35 7.67 17.62
C GLN A 49 16.66 7.00 18.08
N ASN A 50 17.45 6.50 17.13
CA ASN A 50 18.73 5.87 17.44
C ASN A 50 19.76 6.88 17.99
N ALA A 51 19.77 8.11 17.45
CA ALA A 51 20.65 9.19 17.92
C ALA A 51 20.24 9.75 19.30
N ALA A 52 18.95 9.73 19.65
CA ALA A 52 18.48 10.13 20.97
C ALA A 52 18.99 9.18 22.08
N GLY A 53 19.26 7.91 21.74
CA GLY A 53 19.80 6.91 22.68
C GLY A 53 18.79 6.36 23.68
N GLU A 54 17.57 6.89 23.70
CA GLU A 54 16.45 6.35 24.46
C GLU A 54 16.00 5.01 23.87
N HIS A 55 15.83 3.99 24.70
CA HIS A 55 15.46 2.64 24.26
C HIS A 55 16.38 2.05 23.17
N ALA A 56 17.68 2.36 23.23
CA ALA A 56 18.67 2.03 22.19
C ALA A 56 18.62 0.57 21.72
N GLU A 57 18.47 -0.41 22.62
CA GLU A 57 18.38 -1.83 22.25
C GLU A 57 17.17 -2.13 21.34
N ARG A 58 15.99 -1.61 21.70
CA ARG A 58 14.76 -1.76 20.90
C ARG A 58 14.90 -1.09 19.54
N VAL A 59 15.40 0.14 19.52
CA VAL A 59 15.54 0.92 18.28
C VAL A 59 16.58 0.27 17.35
N ALA A 60 17.70 -0.21 17.90
CA ALA A 60 18.71 -0.92 17.13
C ALA A 60 18.17 -2.24 16.55
N ALA A 61 17.38 -2.99 17.31
CA ALA A 61 16.75 -4.24 16.85
C ALA A 61 15.78 -4.03 15.68
N MET A 62 15.21 -2.84 15.53
CA MET A 62 14.27 -2.50 14.45
C MET A 62 14.93 -2.05 13.15
N ARG A 63 16.27 -2.02 13.07
CA ARG A 63 17.00 -1.63 11.86
C ARG A 63 16.59 -2.45 10.64
N ASP A 64 16.42 -3.75 10.81
CA ASP A 64 16.09 -4.66 9.72
C ASP A 64 14.64 -4.47 9.24
N ASP A 65 13.69 -4.21 10.13
CA ASP A 65 12.30 -3.90 9.78
C ASP A 65 12.19 -2.58 8.96
N VAL A 66 13.00 -1.58 9.34
CA VAL A 66 13.09 -0.30 8.63
C VAL A 66 13.71 -0.49 7.25
N ALA A 67 14.80 -1.26 7.17
CA ALA A 67 15.44 -1.60 5.90
C ALA A 67 14.51 -2.39 4.99
N GLN A 68 13.76 -3.35 5.54
CA GLN A 68 12.76 -4.12 4.81
C GLN A 68 11.68 -3.22 4.20
N SER A 69 11.10 -2.31 5.00
CA SER A 69 10.09 -1.36 4.52
C SER A 69 10.62 -0.47 3.38
N TRP A 70 11.88 -0.04 3.47
CA TRP A 70 12.53 0.73 2.41
C TRP A 70 12.77 -0.09 1.14
N MET A 71 13.27 -1.33 1.27
CA MET A 71 13.49 -2.24 0.14
C MET A 71 12.17 -2.58 -0.55
N GLU A 72 11.09 -2.80 0.20
CA GLU A 72 9.76 -3.07 -0.34
C GLU A 72 9.19 -1.86 -1.11
N ALA A 73 9.37 -0.64 -0.60
CA ALA A 73 8.97 0.58 -1.32
C ALA A 73 9.74 0.73 -2.65
N GLU A 74 11.04 0.44 -2.65
CA GLU A 74 11.85 0.45 -3.87
C GLU A 74 11.45 -0.67 -4.84
N ALA A 75 11.17 -1.88 -4.33
CA ALA A 75 10.66 -2.97 -5.14
C ALA A 75 9.32 -2.60 -5.78
N TYR A 76 8.42 -1.95 -5.04
CA TYR A 76 7.15 -1.46 -5.56
C TYR A 76 7.34 -0.42 -6.66
N ARG A 77 8.26 0.53 -6.47
CA ARG A 77 8.62 1.53 -7.48
C ARG A 77 9.12 0.88 -8.77
N LEU A 78 10.04 -0.07 -8.66
CA LEU A 78 10.62 -0.77 -9.81
C LEU A 78 9.57 -1.64 -10.52
N ALA A 79 8.74 -2.37 -9.78
CA ALA A 79 7.63 -3.15 -10.33
C ALA A 79 6.65 -2.24 -11.10
N THR A 80 6.31 -1.09 -10.54
CA THR A 80 5.45 -0.09 -11.20
C THR A 80 6.05 0.40 -12.52
N LEU A 81 7.36 0.70 -12.55
CA LEU A 81 8.05 1.12 -13.79
C LEU A 81 8.10 0.00 -14.84
N ALA A 82 8.25 -1.26 -14.41
CA ALA A 82 8.15 -2.41 -15.31
C ALA A 82 6.73 -2.54 -15.89
N ASP A 83 5.70 -2.32 -15.07
CA ASP A 83 4.30 -2.34 -15.50
C ASP A 83 3.98 -1.22 -16.51
N VAL A 84 4.49 -0.01 -16.28
CA VAL A 84 4.42 1.11 -17.25
C VAL A 84 5.06 0.72 -18.57
N THR A 85 6.27 0.15 -18.52
CA THR A 85 6.99 -0.31 -19.72
C THR A 85 6.19 -1.37 -20.48
N GLY A 86 5.56 -2.31 -19.78
CA GLY A 86 4.66 -3.29 -20.38
C GLY A 86 3.48 -2.64 -21.09
N LEU A 87 2.79 -1.71 -20.44
CA LEU A 87 1.63 -1.00 -21.00
C LEU A 87 1.98 -0.22 -22.27
N VAL A 88 3.12 0.48 -22.28
CA VAL A 88 3.61 1.21 -23.46
C VAL A 88 3.86 0.24 -24.63
N ASN A 89 4.26 -1.01 -24.34
CA ASN A 89 4.46 -2.06 -25.33
C ASN A 89 3.18 -2.89 -25.63
N GLY A 90 2.00 -2.42 -25.20
CA GLY A 90 0.72 -3.09 -25.46
C GLY A 90 0.41 -4.30 -24.58
N VAL A 91 1.19 -4.54 -23.52
CA VAL A 91 0.92 -5.61 -22.56
C VAL A 91 -0.15 -5.14 -21.57
N SER A 92 -1.29 -5.82 -21.56
CA SER A 92 -2.36 -5.56 -20.59
C SER A 92 -1.98 -6.05 -19.19
N GLN A 93 -2.28 -5.23 -18.17
CA GLN A 93 -2.09 -5.58 -16.77
C GLN A 93 -3.08 -6.65 -16.29
N GLY A 94 -4.33 -6.60 -16.76
CA GLY A 94 -5.37 -7.59 -16.44
C GLY A 94 -5.40 -8.00 -14.96
N ALA A 95 -5.43 -9.31 -14.70
CA ALA A 95 -5.44 -9.88 -13.36
C ALA A 95 -4.13 -9.69 -12.57
N ARG A 96 -3.00 -9.32 -13.23
CA ARG A 96 -1.73 -9.07 -12.52
C ARG A 96 -1.80 -7.83 -11.65
N SER A 97 -2.70 -6.88 -11.94
CA SER A 97 -2.97 -5.73 -11.08
C SER A 97 -3.38 -6.12 -9.65
N SER A 98 -3.93 -7.32 -9.44
CA SER A 98 -4.24 -7.86 -8.12
C SER A 98 -2.99 -8.11 -7.26
N LEU A 99 -1.85 -8.48 -7.87
CA LEU A 99 -0.57 -8.63 -7.17
C LEU A 99 -0.10 -7.28 -6.64
N THR A 100 -0.11 -6.28 -7.52
CA THR A 100 0.26 -4.89 -7.21
C THR A 100 -0.58 -4.36 -6.06
N LYS A 101 -1.89 -4.61 -6.07
CA LYS A 101 -2.82 -4.23 -4.99
C LYS A 101 -2.42 -4.82 -3.65
N ILE A 102 -2.28 -6.15 -3.60
CA ILE A 102 -1.94 -6.86 -2.36
C ILE A 102 -0.64 -6.27 -1.80
N PHE A 103 0.38 -6.17 -2.65
CA PHE A 103 1.70 -5.68 -2.26
C PHE A 103 1.65 -4.29 -1.61
N TRP A 104 1.10 -3.28 -2.30
CA TRP A 104 1.12 -1.93 -1.73
C TRP A 104 0.25 -1.81 -0.49
N SER A 105 -0.82 -2.60 -0.38
CA SER A 105 -1.73 -2.54 0.77
C SER A 105 -1.10 -3.11 2.04
N GLU A 106 -0.30 -4.17 1.90
CA GLU A 106 0.46 -4.76 3.01
C GLU A 106 1.66 -3.87 3.37
N LEU A 107 2.36 -3.32 2.37
CA LEU A 107 3.44 -2.36 2.57
C LEU A 107 2.98 -1.13 3.36
N ASP A 108 1.81 -0.53 3.04
CA ASP A 108 1.31 0.65 3.77
C ASP A 108 1.11 0.34 5.26
N VAL A 109 0.56 -0.84 5.58
CA VAL A 109 0.32 -1.29 6.96
C VAL A 109 1.65 -1.52 7.67
N ASN A 110 2.52 -2.36 7.10
CA ASN A 110 3.79 -2.76 7.71
C ASN A 110 4.72 -1.56 7.96
N LEU A 111 4.76 -0.62 7.02
CA LEU A 111 5.59 0.59 7.11
C LEU A 111 5.12 1.47 8.28
N ASN A 112 3.82 1.75 8.36
CA ASN A 112 3.29 2.57 9.45
C ASN A 112 3.37 1.85 10.80
N GLU A 113 3.08 0.55 10.86
CA GLU A 113 3.22 -0.25 12.08
C GLU A 113 4.66 -0.27 12.61
N THR A 114 5.65 -0.34 11.71
CA THR A 114 7.07 -0.22 12.06
C THR A 114 7.38 1.17 12.64
N ALA A 115 6.80 2.24 12.10
CA ALA A 115 6.94 3.57 12.70
C ALA A 115 6.32 3.64 14.10
N LEU A 116 5.12 3.09 14.31
CA LEU A 116 4.47 3.07 15.62
C LEU A 116 5.30 2.29 16.65
N ARG A 117 5.86 1.14 16.26
CA ARG A 117 6.75 0.36 17.13
C ARG A 117 8.03 1.11 17.48
N LEU A 118 8.60 1.90 16.57
CA LEU A 118 9.76 2.77 16.87
C LEU A 118 9.40 3.84 17.91
N LEU A 119 8.23 4.47 17.76
CA LEU A 119 7.74 5.50 18.66
C LEU A 119 7.35 4.97 20.04
N GLY A 120 6.91 3.71 20.13
CA GLY A 120 6.42 3.14 21.39
C GLY A 120 5.23 3.95 21.94
N PRO A 121 5.21 4.28 23.24
CA PRO A 121 4.10 5.04 23.83
C PRO A 121 3.84 6.40 23.17
N ALA A 122 4.86 7.04 22.59
CA ALA A 122 4.69 8.31 21.89
C ALA A 122 3.82 8.19 20.63
N ALA A 123 3.59 6.98 20.12
CA ALA A 123 2.69 6.72 19.00
C ALA A 123 1.22 7.06 19.31
N GLU A 124 0.83 7.06 20.59
CA GLU A 124 -0.54 7.37 21.01
C GLU A 124 -0.85 8.88 21.01
N LEU A 125 0.16 9.72 20.82
CA LEU A 125 0.01 11.17 20.79
C LEU A 125 -0.61 11.61 19.46
N ILE A 126 -1.69 12.38 19.57
CA ILE A 126 -2.43 12.94 18.42
C ILE A 126 -1.88 14.30 18.00
N GLU A 127 -2.28 14.78 16.82
CA GLU A 127 -1.82 16.03 16.19
C GLU A 127 -1.89 17.27 17.11
N THR A 128 -2.83 17.30 18.07
CA THR A 128 -2.97 18.41 19.02
C THR A 128 -2.01 18.35 20.21
N SER A 129 -1.30 17.25 20.40
CA SER A 129 -0.34 17.09 21.50
C SER A 129 0.99 17.77 21.14
N PRO A 130 1.57 18.58 22.03
CA PRO A 130 2.83 19.30 21.75
C PRO A 130 4.00 18.36 21.50
N ASP A 131 3.98 17.16 22.09
CA ASP A 131 5.04 16.16 21.99
C ASP A 131 4.80 15.13 20.87
N ALA A 132 3.79 15.34 20.02
CA ALA A 132 3.47 14.42 18.93
C ALA A 132 4.59 14.39 17.88
N VAL A 133 5.28 13.25 17.77
CA VAL A 133 6.35 13.08 16.77
C VAL A 133 5.75 13.17 15.37
N ASP A 134 6.37 13.99 14.53
CA ASP A 134 5.94 14.27 13.15
C ASP A 134 4.45 14.68 13.08
N GLY A 135 3.95 15.38 14.11
CA GLY A 135 2.55 15.83 14.20
C GLY A 135 1.52 14.70 14.31
N GLY A 136 1.91 13.53 14.82
CA GLY A 136 1.02 12.36 14.92
C GLY A 136 0.70 11.70 13.58
N ALA A 137 1.45 12.04 12.52
CA ALA A 137 1.18 11.58 11.15
C ALA A 137 1.26 10.06 11.00
N TRP A 138 2.07 9.37 11.81
CA TRP A 138 2.23 7.92 11.75
C TRP A 138 0.99 7.15 12.20
N MET A 139 0.33 7.58 13.29
CA MET A 139 -0.91 6.95 13.74
C MET A 139 -2.04 7.18 12.73
N LYS A 140 -2.20 8.41 12.26
CA LYS A 140 -3.16 8.76 11.21
C LYS A 140 -2.89 7.99 9.91
N GLY A 141 -1.62 7.81 9.57
CA GLY A 141 -1.17 6.99 8.45
C GLY A 141 -1.57 5.53 8.60
N PHE A 142 -1.32 4.95 9.79
CA PHE A 142 -1.69 3.58 10.13
C PHE A 142 -3.20 3.35 10.06
N GLU A 143 -4.01 4.20 10.70
CA GLU A 143 -5.47 4.13 10.66
C GLU A 143 -6.01 4.10 9.23
N PHE A 144 -5.45 4.94 8.35
CA PHE A 144 -5.81 4.93 6.94
C PHE A 144 -5.28 3.69 6.21
N ALA A 145 -4.06 3.23 6.50
CA ALA A 145 -3.45 2.05 5.89
C ALA A 145 -4.28 0.78 6.13
N LEU A 146 -4.93 0.65 7.31
CA LEU A 146 -5.84 -0.47 7.63
C LEU A 146 -7.00 -0.61 6.64
N SER A 147 -7.41 0.47 5.97
CA SER A 147 -8.44 0.41 4.92
C SER A 147 -7.93 -0.21 3.61
N GLY A 148 -6.61 -0.14 3.35
CA GLY A 148 -5.97 -0.61 2.12
C GLY A 148 -6.24 -2.08 1.78
N PRO A 149 -6.05 -3.01 2.72
CA PRO A 149 -6.39 -4.42 2.53
C PRO A 149 -7.87 -4.69 2.24
N ILE A 150 -8.77 -3.73 2.47
CA ILE A 150 -10.23 -3.89 2.32
C ILE A 150 -10.76 -3.23 1.04
N TYR A 151 -10.50 -1.93 0.84
CA TYR A 151 -11.08 -1.20 -0.28
C TYR A 151 -10.50 -1.65 -1.63
N ALA A 152 -11.21 -1.32 -2.72
CA ALA A 152 -10.92 -1.78 -4.07
C ALA A 152 -10.89 -3.32 -4.20
N GLY A 153 -11.54 -4.04 -3.28
CA GLY A 153 -11.57 -5.49 -3.20
C GLY A 153 -10.56 -6.01 -2.17
N THR A 154 -11.04 -6.85 -1.25
CA THR A 154 -10.20 -7.32 -0.15
C THR A 154 -9.00 -8.13 -0.66
N ASN A 155 -7.92 -8.19 0.13
CA ASN A 155 -6.74 -8.97 -0.26
C ASN A 155 -7.08 -10.45 -0.45
N GLU A 156 -8.06 -11.00 0.25
CA GLU A 156 -8.51 -12.39 0.11
C GLU A 156 -9.14 -12.62 -1.27
N ILE A 157 -9.98 -11.69 -1.72
CA ILE A 157 -10.55 -11.74 -3.08
C ILE A 157 -9.45 -11.57 -4.12
N GLN A 158 -8.48 -10.65 -3.90
CA GLN A 158 -7.36 -10.50 -4.81
C GLN A 158 -6.48 -11.76 -4.88
N ARG A 159 -6.23 -12.44 -3.75
CA ARG A 159 -5.48 -13.71 -3.73
C ARG A 159 -6.19 -14.81 -4.52
N ASN A 160 -7.53 -14.87 -4.47
CA ASN A 160 -8.29 -15.77 -5.34
C ASN A 160 -8.11 -15.42 -6.83
N VAL A 161 -8.18 -14.13 -7.19
CA VAL A 161 -7.94 -13.69 -8.57
C VAL A 161 -6.53 -14.08 -9.04
N VAL A 162 -5.51 -13.89 -8.19
CA VAL A 162 -4.14 -14.32 -8.48
C VAL A 162 -4.07 -15.83 -8.67
N ALA A 163 -4.61 -16.62 -7.75
CA ALA A 163 -4.62 -18.07 -7.83
C ALA A 163 -5.26 -18.58 -9.13
N GLU A 164 -6.45 -18.08 -9.47
CA GLU A 164 -7.22 -18.60 -10.61
C GLU A 164 -6.77 -18.02 -11.95
N ARG A 165 -6.51 -16.71 -12.02
CA ARG A 165 -6.33 -15.99 -13.30
C ARG A 165 -4.88 -15.66 -13.62
N VAL A 166 -3.99 -15.67 -12.62
CA VAL A 166 -2.55 -15.49 -12.85
C VAL A 166 -1.84 -16.84 -12.82
N LEU A 167 -2.14 -17.68 -11.83
CA LEU A 167 -1.48 -18.98 -11.64
C LEU A 167 -2.23 -20.15 -12.30
N GLY A 168 -3.48 -19.96 -12.74
CA GLY A 168 -4.26 -21.02 -13.39
C GLY A 168 -4.65 -22.17 -12.46
N LEU A 169 -4.68 -21.94 -11.15
CA LEU A 169 -5.04 -22.97 -10.18
C LEU A 169 -6.55 -23.31 -10.29
N PRO A 170 -6.92 -24.58 -10.08
CA PRO A 170 -8.31 -25.00 -10.15
C PRO A 170 -9.14 -24.32 -9.05
N ARG A 171 -10.34 -23.86 -9.42
CA ARG A 171 -11.42 -23.66 -8.45
C ARG A 171 -11.87 -25.05 -8.01
N LYS A 172 -12.08 -25.23 -6.70
CA LYS A 172 -12.54 -26.49 -6.10
C LYS A 172 -13.50 -27.28 -6.99
#